data_AF-A0A636PZ68-F1
#
_entry.id   AF-A0A636PZ68-F1
#
_cell.length_a   1.000
_cell.length_b   1.000
_cell.length_c   1.000
_cell.angle_alpha   90.00
_cell.angle_beta   90.00
_cell.angle_gamma   90.00
#
_symmetry.space_group_name_H-M   'P 1'
#
loop_
_entity.id
_entity.type
_entity.pdbx_description
1 polymer ?
#
loop_
_entity_poly.entity_id
_entity_poly.type
_entity_poly.pdbx_seq_one_letter_code
_entity_poly.pdbx_strand_id
1 'polypeptide(L)'
;MAKAYPANKLPDLRGEFIRGWDDERGIDPGRQLLEWQKGTLVGGRDDNDAAVDISYMSNGNSIDYGGDKTFSTNYRSDYLWYAILGNVTGRAKAALSGSFFNVTRPRNIAFNYIVRAT
;
A
#
# COMPACT_ATOMS: atom_id res chain seq x y z
N MET A 1 -14.78 -11.78 29.16
CA MET A 1 -14.06 -10.57 28.70
C MET A 1 -13.16 -10.94 27.53
N ALA A 2 -12.97 -10.05 26.55
CA ALA A 2 -12.20 -10.35 25.33
C ALA A 2 -10.71 -10.52 25.65
N LYS A 3 -10.26 -11.76 25.84
CA LYS A 3 -8.86 -12.13 26.17
C LYS A 3 -7.84 -11.54 25.19
N ALA A 4 -8.26 -11.30 23.95
CA ALA A 4 -7.44 -10.71 22.89
C ALA A 4 -7.15 -9.20 23.11
N TYR A 5 -7.97 -8.47 23.89
CA TYR A 5 -7.84 -7.02 24.08
C TYR A 5 -7.76 -6.64 25.57
N PRO A 6 -6.69 -7.03 26.28
CA PRO A 6 -6.59 -6.83 27.73
C PRO A 6 -6.51 -5.35 28.15
N ALA A 7 -6.16 -4.45 27.22
CA ALA A 7 -6.03 -3.03 27.50
C ALA A 7 -7.38 -2.29 27.66
N ASN A 8 -8.52 -2.91 27.30
CA ASN A 8 -9.86 -2.31 27.32
C ASN A 8 -9.95 -0.93 26.61
N LYS A 9 -9.06 -0.66 25.65
CA LYS A 9 -9.07 0.53 24.80
C LYS A 9 -9.54 0.16 23.41
N LEU A 10 -10.44 0.96 22.87
CA LEU A 10 -10.87 0.82 21.48
C LEU A 10 -9.76 1.33 20.56
N PRO A 11 -9.24 0.52 19.62
CA PRO A 11 -8.31 1.01 18.62
C PRO A 11 -9.01 1.99 17.66
N ASP A 12 -8.29 3.01 17.19
CA ASP A 12 -8.80 3.88 16.12
C ASP A 12 -8.63 3.18 14.77
N LEU A 13 -9.74 2.69 14.22
CA LEU A 13 -9.79 1.95 12.96
C LEU A 13 -10.32 2.80 11.79
N ARG A 14 -10.47 4.11 11.96
CA ARG A 14 -11.04 4.98 10.92
C ARG A 14 -10.13 4.98 9.68
N GLY A 15 -10.67 4.49 8.56
CA GLY A 15 -9.94 4.38 7.30
C GLY A 15 -8.91 3.25 7.25
N GLU A 16 -9.01 2.28 8.17
CA GLU A 16 -8.25 1.03 8.15
C GLU A 16 -9.16 -0.12 7.68
N PHE A 17 -8.65 -0.96 6.79
CA PHE A 17 -9.32 -2.21 6.48
C PHE A 17 -9.04 -3.24 7.57
N ILE A 18 -10.01 -4.09 7.86
CA ILE A 18 -9.84 -5.19 8.80
C ILE A 18 -9.36 -6.43 8.05
N ARG A 19 -8.24 -6.99 8.50
CA ARG A 19 -7.81 -8.34 8.13
C ARG A 19 -7.91 -9.24 9.35
N GLY A 20 -8.41 -10.46 9.17
CA GLY A 20 -8.45 -11.45 10.25
C GLY A 20 -7.04 -11.73 10.79
N TRP A 21 -6.89 -11.62 12.10
CA TRP A 21 -5.65 -12.03 12.77
C TRP A 21 -5.43 -13.54 12.60
N ASP A 22 -4.19 -13.92 12.29
CA ASP A 22 -3.84 -15.29 11.93
C ASP A 22 -4.08 -16.30 13.07
N ASP A 23 -3.75 -15.91 14.32
CA ASP A 23 -3.89 -16.78 15.50
C ASP A 23 -3.27 -18.18 15.26
N GLU A 24 -2.07 -18.18 14.66
CA GLU A 24 -1.27 -19.39 14.36
C GLU A 24 -1.92 -20.36 13.35
N ARG A 25 -2.79 -19.85 12.46
CA ARG A 25 -3.46 -20.64 11.40
C ARG A 25 -2.72 -20.64 10.05
N GLY A 26 -1.68 -19.84 9.90
CA GLY A 26 -0.72 -19.92 8.80
C GLY A 26 -1.09 -19.17 7.51
N ILE A 27 -2.14 -18.35 7.51
CA ILE A 27 -2.53 -17.50 6.36
C ILE A 27 -1.75 -16.17 6.35
N ASP A 28 -1.47 -15.59 7.52
CA ASP A 28 -0.67 -14.36 7.67
C ASP A 28 0.34 -14.52 8.82
N PRO A 29 1.30 -15.46 8.68
CA PRO A 29 2.17 -15.87 9.77
C PRO A 29 3.06 -14.72 10.24
N GLY A 30 3.26 -14.63 11.56
CA GLY A 30 4.10 -13.62 12.19
C GLY A 30 3.46 -12.25 12.38
N ARG A 31 2.27 -12.00 11.82
CA ARG A 31 1.54 -10.74 12.05
C ARG A 31 0.92 -10.70 13.45
N GLN A 32 1.27 -9.69 14.22
CA GLN A 32 0.77 -9.49 15.57
C GLN A 32 -0.67 -8.95 15.56
N LEU A 33 -1.40 -9.22 16.64
CA LEU A 33 -2.71 -8.64 16.85
C LEU A 33 -2.59 -7.10 16.94
N LEU A 34 -3.48 -6.40 16.25
CA LEU A 34 -3.49 -4.95 16.03
C LEU A 34 -2.31 -4.41 15.22
N GLU A 35 -1.52 -5.27 14.57
CA GLU A 35 -0.42 -4.81 13.72
C GLU A 35 -0.95 -4.12 12.46
N TRP A 36 -0.40 -2.94 12.20
CA TRP A 36 -0.69 -2.15 11.01
C TRP A 36 0.18 -2.56 9.84
N GLN A 37 -0.43 -2.67 8.66
CA GLN A 37 0.27 -2.93 7.42
C GLN A 37 -0.08 -1.86 6.36
N LYS A 38 0.96 -1.27 5.76
CA LYS A 38 0.80 -0.40 4.59
C LYS A 38 0.11 -1.13 3.44
N GLY A 39 -0.60 -0.36 2.62
CA GLY A 39 -1.20 -0.89 1.41
C GLY A 39 -0.15 -1.30 0.38
N THR A 40 -0.56 -2.07 -0.62
CA THR A 40 0.35 -2.46 -1.72
C THR A 40 0.46 -1.31 -2.72
N LEU A 41 1.68 -0.79 -2.90
CA LEU A 41 2.00 0.21 -3.92
C LEU A 41 1.95 -0.43 -5.31
N VAL A 42 1.29 0.23 -6.27
CA VAL A 42 1.31 -0.13 -7.70
C VAL A 42 1.62 1.13 -8.49
N GLY A 43 2.48 1.00 -9.50
CA GLY A 43 2.90 2.09 -10.38
C GLY A 43 2.66 1.77 -11.84
N GLY A 44 2.66 2.82 -12.66
CA GLY A 44 2.62 2.68 -14.11
C GLY A 44 3.85 1.95 -14.66
N ARG A 45 3.68 1.31 -15.82
CA ARG A 45 4.75 0.72 -16.62
C ARG A 45 5.03 1.65 -17.80
N ASP A 46 6.31 1.87 -18.09
CA ASP A 46 6.79 2.48 -19.33
C ASP A 46 6.74 1.40 -20.43
N ASP A 47 5.85 1.59 -21.41
CA ASP A 47 5.75 0.79 -22.63
C ASP A 47 6.32 1.59 -23.82
N ASN A 48 7.64 1.65 -23.86
CA ASN A 48 8.43 2.34 -24.88
C ASN A 48 8.11 1.90 -26.33
N ASP A 49 7.15 2.57 -26.97
CA ASP A 49 7.02 2.67 -28.41
C ASP A 49 7.35 4.12 -28.84
N ALA A 50 8.64 4.34 -29.07
CA ALA A 50 9.26 5.50 -29.73
C ALA A 50 9.29 6.86 -28.99
N ALA A 51 8.70 7.00 -27.80
CA ALA A 51 8.85 8.19 -26.96
C ALA A 51 8.93 7.83 -25.47
N VAL A 52 9.72 8.61 -24.72
CA VAL A 52 10.02 8.36 -23.30
C VAL A 52 8.90 8.93 -22.44
N ASP A 53 7.79 8.21 -22.35
CA ASP A 53 6.65 8.61 -21.53
C ASP A 53 6.32 7.51 -20.50
N ILE A 54 6.35 7.86 -19.21
CA ILE A 54 5.70 7.03 -18.19
C ILE A 54 4.20 7.11 -18.47
N SER A 55 3.62 6.03 -18.98
CA SER A 55 2.17 5.92 -19.15
C SER A 55 1.47 6.04 -17.80
N TYR A 56 0.61 7.05 -17.66
CA TYR A 56 -0.21 7.28 -16.47
C TYR A 56 -1.69 7.35 -16.81
N MET A 57 -2.53 6.93 -15.87
CA MET A 57 -3.97 7.08 -15.99
C MET A 57 -4.36 8.51 -15.61
N SER A 58 -5.25 9.13 -16.38
CA SER A 58 -5.79 10.46 -16.09
C SER A 58 -7.30 10.40 -15.94
N ASN A 59 -7.83 11.28 -15.09
CA ASN A 59 -9.23 11.61 -14.96
C ASN A 59 -9.40 13.10 -15.29
N GLY A 60 -9.72 13.39 -16.55
CA GLY A 60 -9.64 14.75 -17.09
C GLY A 60 -8.19 15.26 -17.08
N ASN A 61 -7.96 16.45 -16.51
CA ASN A 61 -6.63 17.07 -16.44
C ASN A 61 -5.78 16.62 -15.24
N SER A 62 -6.28 15.66 -14.44
CA SER A 62 -5.58 15.16 -13.24
C SER A 62 -5.05 13.75 -13.47
N ILE A 63 -3.83 13.48 -13.01
CA ILE A 63 -3.30 12.11 -12.97
C ILE A 63 -4.02 11.36 -11.84
N ASP A 64 -4.77 10.32 -12.21
CA ASP A 64 -5.64 9.58 -11.31
C ASP A 64 -5.78 8.12 -11.78
N TYR A 65 -5.26 7.20 -10.97
CA TYR A 65 -5.37 5.76 -11.20
C TYR A 65 -6.64 5.16 -10.56
N GLY A 66 -7.50 5.98 -9.94
CA GLY A 66 -8.70 5.54 -9.24
C GLY A 66 -8.43 4.73 -7.96
N GLY A 67 -7.19 4.71 -7.49
CA GLY A 67 -6.78 4.01 -6.27
C GLY A 67 -6.56 4.94 -5.08
N ASP A 68 -6.36 4.33 -3.91
CA ASP A 68 -6.08 5.08 -2.69
C ASP A 68 -4.75 5.86 -2.81
N LYS A 69 -4.73 7.08 -2.26
CA LYS A 69 -3.54 7.94 -2.28
C LYS A 69 -2.38 7.29 -1.52
N THR A 70 -1.18 7.50 -2.03
CA THR A 70 0.04 7.08 -1.37
C THR A 70 0.52 8.15 -0.39
N PHE A 71 0.90 7.75 0.81
CA PHE A 71 1.54 8.63 1.78
C PHE A 71 3.03 8.32 1.79
N SER A 72 3.86 9.24 1.29
CA SER A 72 5.30 9.05 1.10
C SER A 72 6.04 8.59 2.36
N THR A 73 5.53 8.95 3.55
CA THR A 73 6.04 8.48 4.84
C THR A 73 5.99 6.97 5.02
N ASN A 74 5.01 6.30 4.44
CA ASN A 74 4.80 4.85 4.57
C ASN A 74 5.66 4.04 3.59
N TYR A 75 6.23 4.71 2.58
CA TYR A 75 6.97 4.11 1.48
C TYR A 75 8.37 4.72 1.31
N ARG A 76 8.97 5.24 2.40
CA ARG A 76 10.26 5.98 2.36
C ARG A 76 11.44 5.24 1.71
N SER A 77 11.40 3.92 1.67
CA SER A 77 12.44 3.07 1.07
C SER A 77 12.12 2.62 -0.35
N ASP A 78 10.91 2.93 -0.84
CA ASP A 78 10.48 2.65 -2.21
C ASP A 78 10.85 3.84 -3.10
N TYR A 79 11.27 3.60 -4.35
CA TYR A 79 11.73 4.64 -5.26
C TYR A 79 11.14 4.49 -6.65
N LEU A 80 10.96 5.62 -7.33
CA LEU A 80 10.74 5.65 -8.78
C LEU A 80 12.06 5.49 -9.50
N TRP A 81 12.05 4.63 -10.51
CA TRP A 81 13.12 4.54 -11.48
C TRP A 81 12.52 4.78 -12.85
N TYR A 82 13.14 5.67 -13.61
CA TYR A 82 12.78 5.95 -14.99
C TYR A 82 14.02 5.83 -15.87
N ALA A 83 13.82 5.43 -17.13
CA ALA A 83 14.91 5.37 -18.09
C ALA A 83 15.42 6.78 -18.42
N ILE A 84 16.74 6.92 -18.59
CA ILE A 84 17.32 8.19 -19.03
C ILE A 84 17.10 8.31 -20.54
N LEU A 85 16.57 9.45 -20.99
CA LEU A 85 16.36 9.74 -22.41
C LEU A 85 17.63 9.45 -23.23
N GLY A 86 17.50 8.63 -24.27
CA GLY A 86 18.61 8.24 -25.16
C GLY A 86 19.59 7.22 -24.57
N ASN A 87 19.31 6.66 -23.39
CA ASN A 87 20.15 5.65 -22.76
C ASN A 87 19.33 4.45 -22.30
N VAL A 88 19.32 3.39 -23.12
CA VAL A 88 18.54 2.16 -22.90
C VAL A 88 19.02 1.28 -21.74
N THR A 89 20.19 1.59 -21.16
CA THR A 89 20.74 0.86 -20.00
C THR A 89 20.86 1.71 -18.74
N GLY A 90 20.67 3.02 -18.85
CA GLY A 90 20.75 3.99 -17.76
C GLY A 90 19.37 4.28 -17.15
N ARG A 91 19.35 4.44 -15.82
CA ARG A 91 18.14 4.83 -15.09
C ARG A 91 18.44 5.95 -14.11
N ALA A 92 17.46 6.81 -13.90
CA ALA A 92 17.50 7.86 -12.90
C ALA A 92 16.46 7.58 -11.80
N LYS A 93 16.75 8.08 -10.60
CA LYS A 93 15.91 7.91 -9.41
C LYS A 93 15.10 9.17 -9.17
N ALA A 94 13.79 9.03 -8.98
CA ALA A 94 12.94 10.12 -8.50
C ALA A 94 12.39 9.82 -7.10
N ALA A 95 12.12 10.87 -6.34
CA ALA A 95 11.36 10.77 -5.10
C ALA A 95 9.93 10.31 -5.42
N LEU A 96 9.34 9.51 -4.54
CA LEU A 96 7.94 9.10 -4.70
C LEU A 96 7.02 10.32 -4.68
N SER A 97 6.16 10.40 -5.69
CA SER A 97 5.05 11.34 -5.76
C SER A 97 3.75 10.56 -5.90
N GLY A 98 2.69 11.03 -5.24
CA GLY A 98 1.34 10.45 -5.34
C GLY A 98 0.73 10.52 -6.74
N SER A 99 1.39 11.19 -7.69
CA SER A 99 0.99 11.26 -9.08
C SER A 99 1.32 9.99 -9.89
N PHE A 100 2.33 9.20 -9.52
CA PHE A 100 2.78 8.06 -10.34
C PHE A 100 2.45 6.69 -9.76
N PHE A 101 1.84 6.67 -8.58
CA PHE A 101 1.47 5.44 -7.90
C PHE A 101 0.20 5.61 -7.10
N ASN A 102 -0.49 4.49 -6.96
CA ASN A 102 -1.63 4.33 -6.11
C ASN A 102 -1.48 3.08 -5.24
N VAL A 103 -2.38 2.93 -4.29
CA VAL A 103 -2.51 1.73 -3.49
C VAL A 103 -3.68 0.90 -4.04
N THR A 104 -3.42 -0.37 -4.39
CA THR A 104 -4.46 -1.29 -4.93
C THR A 104 -5.03 -2.22 -3.88
N ARG A 105 -4.22 -2.60 -2.89
CA ARG A 105 -4.69 -3.24 -1.66
C ARG A 105 -4.60 -2.22 -0.54
N PRO A 106 -5.71 -1.74 0.02
CA PRO A 106 -5.71 -0.74 1.08
C PRO A 106 -4.89 -1.15 2.31
N ARG A 107 -4.47 -0.15 3.09
CA ARG A 107 -3.84 -0.36 4.40
C ARG A 107 -4.81 -1.09 5.35
N ASN A 108 -4.26 -1.93 6.23
CA ASN A 108 -5.07 -2.78 7.09
C ASN A 108 -4.44 -3.01 8.46
N ILE A 109 -5.30 -3.36 9.42
CA ILE A 109 -4.95 -3.82 10.77
C ILE A 109 -5.30 -5.30 10.88
N ALA A 110 -4.40 -6.10 11.45
CA ALA A 110 -4.72 -7.47 11.88
C ALA A 110 -5.62 -7.41 13.12
N PHE A 111 -6.88 -7.81 12.98
CA PHE A 111 -7.88 -7.67 14.02
C PHE A 111 -8.56 -9.02 14.30
N ASN A 112 -8.80 -9.30 15.58
CA ASN A 112 -9.61 -10.43 16.01
C ASN A 112 -11.06 -9.99 16.19
N TYR A 113 -11.88 -10.19 15.15
CA TYR A 113 -13.33 -9.95 15.17
C TYR A 113 -14.15 -11.22 15.46
N ILE A 114 -13.49 -12.39 15.54
CA ILE A 114 -14.16 -13.65 15.89
C ILE A 114 -14.00 -13.85 17.39
N VAL A 115 -14.96 -13.33 18.15
CA VAL A 115 -15.01 -13.56 19.60
C VAL A 115 -15.62 -14.94 19.84
N ARG A 116 -14.81 -15.90 20.30
CA ARG A 116 -15.33 -17.15 20.83
C ARG A 116 -15.85 -16.89 22.25
N ALA A 117 -17.17 -16.89 22.42
CA ALA A 117 -17.78 -16.90 23.74
C ALA A 117 -17.59 -18.30 24.36
N THR A 118 -17.27 -18.33 25.65
CA THR A 118 -17.27 -19.53 26.50
C THR A 118 -18.34 -19.36 27.55
#